data_AF-A0A923UBH9-F1
#
_entry.id   AF-A0A923UBH9-F1
#
_cell.length_a   1.000
_cell.length_b   1.000
_cell.length_c   1.000
_cell.angle_alpha   90.00
_cell.angle_beta   90.00
_cell.angle_gamma   90.00
#
_symmetry.space_group_name_H-M   'P 1'
#
loop_
_entity.id
_entity.type
_entity.pdbx_description
1 polymer ?
#
loop_
_entity_poly.entity_id
_entity_poly.type
_entity_poly.pdbx_seq_one_letter_code
_entity_poly.pdbx_strand_id
1 'polypeptide(L)'
;AKHGQSPTDPAALVRVPDAPIIDGLNAAWKVGHPAAADLVVFSTNDDVMQLWLSDHSSGAAAFAKTYLATHSAAGNTIDGAAKTVAASGLSTIYAGAEVARYFGTGESDARYPDIFGLVTTGVVYTGGKSKIAEHGGAGADDRDVPLVVSTVGASGNRDDRDDSRSRTVDSVVETTQIAPTILKLLGLDPKQLQAVRIEGTDVLPRR
;
A
#
# COMPACT_ATOMS: atom_id res chain seq x y z
N ALA A 1 6.83 -14.22 7.57
CA ALA A 1 7.25 -12.82 7.38
C ALA A 1 6.13 -11.92 7.90
N LYS A 2 6.44 -10.72 8.41
CA LYS A 2 5.41 -9.79 8.93
C LYS A 2 4.55 -9.19 7.81
N HIS A 3 5.08 -9.19 6.57
CA HIS A 3 4.49 -8.71 5.32
C HIS A 3 5.30 -9.27 4.15
N GLY A 4 4.79 -9.13 2.91
CA GLY A 4 5.55 -9.32 1.68
C GLY A 4 6.65 -8.27 1.51
N GLN A 5 7.39 -8.37 0.41
CA GLN A 5 8.45 -7.42 0.02
C GLN A 5 8.46 -7.32 -1.50
N SER A 6 8.44 -6.10 -2.02
CA SER A 6 8.43 -5.75 -3.44
C SER A 6 9.70 -4.97 -3.81
N PRO A 7 10.37 -5.29 -4.93
CA PRO A 7 10.13 -6.47 -5.76
C PRO A 7 10.74 -7.75 -5.14
N THR A 8 10.12 -8.91 -5.41
CA THR A 8 10.73 -10.21 -5.07
C THR A 8 11.87 -10.61 -6.01
N ASP A 9 11.82 -10.17 -7.28
CA ASP A 9 12.93 -10.28 -8.24
C ASP A 9 13.87 -9.06 -8.09
N PRO A 10 15.11 -9.24 -7.60
CA PRO A 10 16.06 -8.13 -7.45
C PRO A 10 16.38 -7.42 -8.76
N ALA A 11 16.25 -8.09 -9.92
CA ALA A 11 16.51 -7.47 -11.22
C ALA A 11 15.43 -6.45 -11.63
N ALA A 12 14.24 -6.53 -11.02
CA ALA A 12 13.16 -5.57 -11.24
C ALA A 12 13.40 -4.23 -10.50
N LEU A 13 14.30 -4.20 -9.51
CA LEU A 13 14.51 -3.03 -8.64
C LEU A 13 14.97 -1.79 -9.42
N VAL A 14 14.30 -0.68 -9.15
CA VAL A 14 14.73 0.68 -9.51
C VAL A 14 14.60 1.57 -8.28
N ARG A 15 15.73 1.97 -7.71
CA ARG A 15 15.78 2.91 -6.59
C ARG A 15 15.62 4.32 -7.12
N VAL A 16 14.67 5.08 -6.61
CA VAL A 16 14.39 6.46 -7.05
C VAL A 16 14.48 7.40 -5.84
N PRO A 17 15.40 8.37 -5.79
CA PRO A 17 15.34 9.41 -4.77
C PRO A 17 14.07 10.26 -4.97
N ASP A 18 13.26 10.37 -3.93
CA ASP A 18 12.01 11.13 -3.93
C ASP A 18 12.23 12.63 -3.71
N ALA A 19 13.27 13.02 -2.96
CA ALA A 19 13.58 14.43 -2.69
C ALA A 19 13.65 15.30 -3.96
N PRO A 20 14.35 14.92 -5.06
CA PRO A 20 14.35 15.70 -6.29
C PRO A 20 12.96 15.87 -6.95
N ILE A 21 12.08 14.88 -6.80
CA ILE A 21 10.71 14.93 -7.32
C ILE A 21 9.90 15.96 -6.52
N ILE A 22 10.01 15.91 -5.19
CA ILE A 22 9.31 16.83 -4.27
C ILE A 22 9.82 18.26 -4.43
N ASP A 23 11.14 18.44 -4.48
CA ASP A 23 11.76 19.76 -4.70
C ASP A 23 11.31 20.36 -6.03
N GLY A 24 11.28 19.54 -7.09
CA GLY A 24 10.79 19.97 -8.40
C GLY A 24 9.30 20.31 -8.41
N LEU A 25 8.46 19.56 -7.69
CA LEU A 25 7.04 19.86 -7.53
C LEU A 25 6.84 21.20 -6.81
N ASN A 26 7.54 21.41 -5.70
CA ASN A 26 7.50 22.65 -4.93
C ASN A 26 7.97 23.85 -5.75
N ALA A 27 9.07 23.69 -6.50
CA ALA A 27 9.56 24.73 -7.40
C ALA A 27 8.55 25.07 -8.49
N ALA A 28 7.94 24.07 -9.14
CA ALA A 28 6.93 24.27 -10.17
C ALA A 28 5.69 24.97 -9.62
N TRP A 29 5.24 24.62 -8.41
CA TRP A 29 4.09 25.26 -7.76
C TRP A 29 4.32 26.77 -7.53
N LYS A 30 5.51 27.12 -7.06
CA LYS A 30 5.90 28.51 -6.75
C LYS A 30 6.00 29.41 -7.98
N VAL A 31 6.11 28.86 -9.20
CA VAL A 31 6.02 29.66 -10.43
C VAL A 31 4.65 30.34 -10.53
N GLY A 32 3.57 29.62 -10.20
CA GLY A 32 2.22 30.17 -10.15
C GLY A 32 1.86 30.85 -8.83
N HIS A 33 2.61 30.55 -7.76
CA HIS A 33 2.35 31.03 -6.40
C HIS A 33 3.62 31.57 -5.72
N PRO A 34 4.20 32.71 -6.17
CA PRO A 34 5.54 33.13 -5.75
C PRO A 34 5.71 33.45 -4.26
N ALA A 35 4.61 33.78 -3.57
CA ALA A 35 4.61 34.06 -2.14
C ALA A 35 4.23 32.83 -1.27
N ALA A 36 3.90 31.70 -1.87
CA ALA A 36 3.56 30.49 -1.14
C ALA A 36 4.80 29.80 -0.55
N ALA A 37 4.60 29.11 0.57
CA ALA A 37 5.56 28.14 1.06
C ALA A 37 5.63 26.91 0.13
N ASP A 38 6.39 25.90 0.52
CA ASP A 38 6.38 24.62 -0.19
C ASP A 38 4.96 24.02 -0.22
N LEU A 39 4.62 23.42 -1.37
CA LEU A 39 3.32 22.78 -1.53
C LEU A 39 3.28 21.50 -0.72
N VAL A 40 4.29 20.63 -0.86
CA VAL A 40 4.39 19.41 -0.05
C VAL A 40 4.94 19.77 1.33
N VAL A 41 4.12 19.57 2.37
CA VAL A 41 4.51 19.84 3.77
C VAL A 41 4.93 18.59 4.53
N PHE A 42 4.50 17.42 4.05
CA PHE A 42 4.88 16.13 4.61
C PHE A 42 4.75 15.03 3.56
N SER A 43 5.61 14.03 3.64
CA SER A 43 5.56 12.88 2.75
C SER A 43 6.02 11.60 3.44
N THR A 44 5.44 10.48 3.04
CA THR A 44 5.90 9.12 3.40
C THR A 44 5.97 8.29 2.13
N ASN A 45 7.19 8.00 1.68
CA ASN A 45 7.43 7.37 0.39
C ASN A 45 8.36 6.16 0.56
N ASP A 46 7.90 5.00 0.10
CA ASP A 46 8.65 3.74 0.05
C ASP A 46 8.25 2.99 -1.24
N ASP A 47 7.38 1.97 -1.16
CA ASP A 47 6.74 1.31 -2.32
C ASP A 47 5.38 1.95 -2.71
N VAL A 48 5.12 3.14 -2.15
CA VAL A 48 4.04 4.07 -2.52
C VAL A 48 4.56 5.50 -2.40
N MET A 49 3.84 6.46 -2.98
CA MET A 49 4.03 7.88 -2.70
C MET A 49 2.81 8.43 -1.96
N GLN A 50 3.04 9.08 -0.83
CA GLN A 50 1.99 9.78 -0.07
C GLN A 50 2.44 11.20 0.22
N LEU A 51 1.70 12.19 -0.27
CA LEU A 51 2.02 13.60 -0.07
C LEU A 51 0.85 14.32 0.61
N TRP A 52 1.17 15.05 1.68
CA TRP A 52 0.27 16.02 2.30
C TRP A 52 0.67 17.41 1.83
N LEU A 53 -0.31 18.16 1.32
CA LEU A 53 -0.09 19.48 0.74
C LEU A 53 -0.47 20.58 1.76
N SER A 54 0.15 21.75 1.64
CA SER A 54 -0.23 22.96 2.39
C SER A 54 -1.57 23.55 1.90
N ASP A 55 -1.96 23.23 0.67
CA ASP A 55 -3.22 23.59 0.05
C ASP A 55 -4.00 22.32 -0.29
N HIS A 56 -5.06 22.04 0.48
CA HIS A 56 -5.92 20.86 0.33
C HIS A 56 -7.02 21.04 -0.74
N SER A 57 -6.94 22.09 -1.57
CA SER A 57 -7.91 22.30 -2.65
C SER A 57 -7.77 21.25 -3.75
N SER A 58 -8.88 21.00 -4.45
CA SER A 58 -8.87 20.14 -5.64
C SER A 58 -7.92 20.65 -6.73
N GLY A 59 -7.68 21.96 -6.79
CA GLY A 59 -6.74 22.58 -7.74
C GLY A 59 -5.29 22.23 -7.44
N ALA A 60 -4.87 22.34 -6.18
CA ALA A 60 -3.53 21.95 -5.74
C ALA A 60 -3.29 20.44 -5.92
N ALA A 61 -4.26 19.61 -5.56
CA ALA A 61 -4.18 18.17 -5.76
C ALA A 61 -4.09 17.79 -7.27
N ALA A 62 -4.88 18.45 -8.14
CA ALA A 62 -4.81 18.25 -9.59
C ALA A 62 -3.49 18.71 -10.20
N PHE A 63 -2.94 19.83 -9.70
CA PHE A 63 -1.61 20.31 -10.08
C PHE A 63 -0.53 19.28 -9.74
N ALA A 64 -0.50 18.80 -8.50
CA ALA A 64 0.48 17.81 -8.06
C ALA A 64 0.37 16.50 -8.84
N LYS A 65 -0.87 16.00 -9.07
CA LYS A 65 -1.12 14.82 -9.91
C LYS A 65 -0.56 14.99 -11.32
N THR A 66 -0.78 16.15 -11.95
CA THR A 66 -0.30 16.45 -13.31
C THR A 66 1.23 16.52 -13.36
N TYR A 67 1.84 17.19 -12.39
CA TYR A 67 3.30 17.25 -12.28
C TYR A 67 3.89 15.84 -12.18
N LEU A 68 3.40 15.03 -11.23
CA LEU A 68 3.89 13.68 -11.03
C LEU A 68 3.69 12.80 -12.26
N ALA A 69 2.55 12.91 -12.95
CA ALA A 69 2.28 12.14 -14.16
C ALA A 69 3.20 12.48 -15.35
N THR A 70 3.74 13.70 -15.40
CA THR A 70 4.54 14.21 -16.53
C THR A 70 6.04 14.30 -16.22
N HIS A 71 6.42 14.27 -14.95
CA HIS A 71 7.81 14.34 -14.52
C HIS A 71 8.52 12.99 -14.72
N SER A 72 9.74 13.01 -15.26
CA SER A 72 10.62 11.84 -15.28
C SER A 72 11.58 11.90 -14.09
N ALA A 73 11.79 10.79 -13.39
CA ALA A 73 12.70 10.74 -12.26
C ALA A 73 13.93 9.89 -12.57
N ALA A 74 15.11 10.37 -12.17
CA ALA A 74 16.33 9.58 -12.22
C ALA A 74 16.34 8.56 -11.08
N GLY A 75 16.94 7.40 -11.33
CA GLY A 75 17.11 6.33 -10.35
C GLY A 75 18.25 5.41 -10.74
N ASN A 76 18.34 4.26 -10.07
CA ASN A 76 19.35 3.26 -10.37
C ASN A 76 18.87 1.83 -10.10
N THR A 77 19.41 0.88 -10.87
CA THR A 77 19.10 -0.54 -10.66
C THR A 77 19.84 -1.13 -9.45
N ILE A 78 19.63 -2.41 -9.16
CA ILE A 78 20.27 -3.14 -8.06
C ILE A 78 21.80 -3.00 -8.06
N ASP A 79 22.43 -3.04 -9.24
CA ASP A 79 23.89 -2.91 -9.46
C ASP A 79 24.40 -1.46 -9.43
N GLY A 80 23.48 -0.49 -9.33
CA GLY A 80 23.81 0.93 -9.32
C GLY A 80 23.87 1.59 -10.69
N ALA A 81 23.56 0.88 -11.79
CA ALA A 81 23.44 1.46 -13.13
C ALA A 81 22.29 2.48 -13.18
N ALA A 82 22.52 3.62 -13.82
CA ALA A 82 21.52 4.68 -13.94
C ALA A 82 20.31 4.21 -14.75
N LYS A 83 19.11 4.55 -14.28
CA LYS A 83 17.84 4.26 -14.95
C LYS A 83 16.86 5.39 -14.69
N THR A 84 16.22 5.89 -15.74
CA THR A 84 15.17 6.92 -15.62
C THR A 84 13.80 6.25 -15.69
N VAL A 85 12.89 6.69 -14.84
CA VAL A 85 11.48 6.28 -14.85
C VAL A 85 10.59 7.43 -15.30
N ALA A 86 9.51 7.10 -16.00
CA ALA A 86 8.46 8.06 -16.35
C ALA A 86 7.50 8.26 -15.17
N ALA A 87 6.67 9.30 -15.23
CA ALA A 87 5.60 9.59 -14.27
C ALA A 87 6.06 9.51 -12.80
N SER A 88 7.24 10.04 -12.49
CA SER A 88 7.88 9.98 -11.17
C SER A 88 8.10 8.57 -10.62
N GLY A 89 7.95 7.52 -11.44
CA GLY A 89 7.98 6.12 -11.03
C GLY A 89 6.62 5.53 -10.65
N LEU A 90 5.52 6.26 -10.86
CA LEU A 90 4.17 5.87 -10.47
C LEU A 90 3.42 5.20 -11.62
N SER A 91 2.67 4.14 -11.31
CA SER A 91 1.76 3.46 -12.23
C SER A 91 0.35 4.04 -12.18
N THR A 92 -0.09 4.48 -11.00
CA THR A 92 -1.39 5.12 -10.77
C THR A 92 -1.23 6.25 -9.76
N ILE A 93 -1.94 7.37 -9.99
CA ILE A 93 -1.90 8.54 -9.11
C ILE A 93 -3.34 8.94 -8.78
N TYR A 94 -3.69 8.84 -7.51
CA TYR A 94 -4.96 9.30 -6.94
C TYR A 94 -4.75 10.69 -6.33
N ALA A 95 -5.73 11.57 -6.48
CA ALA A 95 -5.69 12.93 -5.93
C ALA A 95 -7.01 13.36 -5.28
N GLY A 96 -6.92 14.07 -4.15
CA GLY A 96 -8.06 14.58 -3.39
C GLY A 96 -9.10 13.50 -3.10
N ALA A 97 -10.35 13.72 -3.53
CA ALA A 97 -11.45 12.80 -3.34
C ALA A 97 -11.22 11.36 -3.83
N GLU A 98 -10.35 11.17 -4.84
CA GLU A 98 -9.98 9.82 -5.30
C GLU A 98 -9.21 9.05 -4.22
N VAL A 99 -8.39 9.74 -3.42
CA VAL A 99 -7.63 9.14 -2.32
C VAL A 99 -8.56 8.73 -1.18
N ALA A 100 -9.52 9.59 -0.82
CA ALA A 100 -10.53 9.27 0.19
C ALA A 100 -11.32 8.01 -0.20
N ARG A 101 -11.74 7.90 -1.47
CA ARG A 101 -12.41 6.70 -2.00
C ARG A 101 -11.52 5.47 -1.95
N TYR A 102 -10.24 5.60 -2.30
CA TYR A 102 -9.29 4.49 -2.25
C TYR A 102 -9.16 3.91 -0.83
N PHE A 103 -9.10 4.77 0.19
CA PHE A 103 -9.00 4.36 1.59
C PHE A 103 -10.35 4.07 2.27
N GLY A 104 -11.48 4.22 1.57
CA GLY A 104 -12.81 4.04 2.16
C GLY A 104 -13.13 5.03 3.28
N THR A 105 -12.56 6.24 3.23
CA THR A 105 -12.82 7.31 4.20
C THR A 105 -13.56 8.50 3.56
N GLY A 106 -13.95 9.47 4.37
CA GLY A 106 -14.57 10.72 3.92
C GLY A 106 -13.53 11.78 3.56
N GLU A 107 -13.88 12.68 2.63
CA GLU A 107 -12.98 13.76 2.18
C GLU A 107 -12.59 14.74 3.31
N SER A 108 -13.39 14.81 4.38
CA SER A 108 -13.12 15.64 5.56
C SER A 108 -12.16 15.00 6.58
N ASP A 109 -11.69 13.77 6.36
CA ASP A 109 -10.74 13.11 7.24
C ASP A 109 -9.33 13.67 7.03
N ALA A 110 -8.79 14.42 7.99
CA ALA A 110 -7.48 15.06 7.85
C ALA A 110 -6.29 14.07 7.85
N ARG A 111 -6.52 12.76 8.01
CA ARG A 111 -5.45 11.75 8.15
C ARG A 111 -4.98 11.17 6.81
N TYR A 112 -5.78 11.22 5.75
CA TYR A 112 -5.36 10.71 4.45
C TYR A 112 -4.55 11.77 3.68
N PRO A 113 -3.61 11.36 2.81
CA PRO A 113 -2.81 12.30 2.03
C PRO A 113 -3.62 12.90 0.88
N ASP A 114 -3.29 14.11 0.44
CA ASP A 114 -3.92 14.71 -0.74
C ASP A 114 -3.55 13.98 -2.03
N ILE A 115 -2.38 13.35 -2.06
CA ILE A 115 -1.88 12.53 -3.17
C ILE A 115 -1.50 11.15 -2.66
N PHE A 116 -2.01 10.13 -3.36
CA PHE A 116 -1.60 8.74 -3.17
C PHE A 116 -1.19 8.13 -4.51
N GLY A 117 0.07 7.74 -4.63
CA GLY A 117 0.65 7.13 -5.81
C GLY A 117 0.99 5.66 -5.57
N LEU A 118 0.51 4.79 -6.45
CA LEU A 118 1.02 3.42 -6.56
C LEU A 118 2.22 3.42 -7.48
N VAL A 119 3.31 2.81 -7.04
CA VAL A 119 4.53 2.73 -7.85
C VAL A 119 4.35 1.78 -9.04
N THR A 120 5.19 1.94 -10.05
CA THR A 120 5.43 0.87 -11.03
C THR A 120 6.23 -0.23 -10.33
N THR A 121 5.82 -1.50 -10.49
CA THR A 121 6.47 -2.64 -9.83
C THR A 121 8.00 -2.57 -9.94
N GLY A 122 8.65 -2.69 -8.77
CA GLY A 122 10.10 -2.60 -8.63
C GLY A 122 10.66 -1.21 -8.34
N VAL A 123 9.87 -0.14 -8.49
CA VAL A 123 10.29 1.21 -8.07
C VAL A 123 10.21 1.33 -6.56
N VAL A 124 11.34 1.66 -5.92
CA VAL A 124 11.43 1.91 -4.48
C VAL A 124 11.96 3.32 -4.25
N TYR A 125 11.23 4.14 -3.49
CA TYR A 125 11.71 5.48 -3.13
C TYR A 125 12.77 5.41 -2.02
N THR A 126 13.96 5.96 -2.31
CA THR A 126 15.09 6.02 -1.36
C THR A 126 16.20 6.96 -1.83
N GLY A 127 16.79 7.69 -0.90
CA GLY A 127 18.00 8.50 -1.15
C GLY A 127 19.30 7.69 -1.21
N GLY A 128 19.27 6.40 -0.87
CA GLY A 128 20.46 5.54 -0.76
C GLY A 128 20.41 4.30 -1.65
N LYS A 129 21.51 3.54 -1.68
CA LYS A 129 21.63 2.30 -2.47
C LYS A 129 21.41 1.02 -1.66
N SER A 130 21.21 1.12 -0.35
CA SER A 130 21.12 -0.06 0.52
C SER A 130 19.78 -0.78 0.46
N LYS A 131 18.69 -0.07 0.11
CA LYS A 131 17.37 -0.71 -0.03
C LYS A 131 17.36 -1.63 -1.24
N ILE A 132 16.88 -2.85 -1.08
CA ILE A 132 16.78 -3.83 -2.17
C ILE A 132 15.34 -4.29 -2.46
N ALA A 133 14.44 -4.02 -1.53
CA ALA A 133 13.00 -4.18 -1.61
C ALA A 133 12.37 -3.26 -0.55
N GLU A 134 11.09 -2.95 -0.69
CA GLU A 134 10.26 -2.27 0.29
C GLU A 134 8.89 -2.95 0.38
N HIS A 135 8.05 -2.47 1.29
CA HIS A 135 6.68 -2.93 1.39
C HIS A 135 5.70 -1.76 1.64
N GLY A 136 4.42 -2.09 1.75
CA GLY A 136 3.35 -1.12 1.95
C GLY A 136 2.69 -0.65 0.65
N GLY A 137 3.12 -1.18 -0.48
CA GLY A 137 2.50 -1.07 -1.78
C GLY A 137 1.22 -1.89 -1.94
N ALA A 138 0.61 -1.75 -3.11
CA ALA A 138 -0.60 -2.49 -3.49
C ALA A 138 -0.30 -3.74 -4.34
N GLY A 139 0.97 -4.05 -4.61
CA GLY A 139 1.38 -5.19 -5.42
C GLY A 139 1.17 -6.54 -4.72
N ALA A 140 1.05 -7.61 -5.52
CA ALA A 140 0.92 -8.97 -5.00
C ALA A 140 2.13 -9.40 -4.16
N ASP A 141 3.36 -9.11 -4.61
CA ASP A 141 4.61 -9.33 -3.87
C ASP A 141 4.61 -8.71 -2.45
N ASP A 142 3.80 -7.68 -2.28
CA ASP A 142 3.69 -6.86 -1.08
C ASP A 142 2.58 -7.38 -0.14
N ARG A 143 1.42 -7.71 -0.73
CA ARG A 143 0.18 -8.03 -0.01
C ARG A 143 -0.07 -9.53 0.18
N ASP A 144 0.42 -10.37 -0.72
CA ASP A 144 0.13 -11.80 -0.70
C ASP A 144 1.11 -12.50 0.23
N VAL A 145 0.58 -13.03 1.33
CA VAL A 145 1.36 -13.78 2.32
C VAL A 145 0.79 -15.19 2.51
N PRO A 146 1.64 -16.22 2.64
CA PRO A 146 1.14 -17.57 2.92
C PRO A 146 0.51 -17.62 4.31
N LEU A 147 -0.67 -18.23 4.40
CA LEU A 147 -1.36 -18.49 5.66
C LEU A 147 -1.29 -19.98 5.99
N VAL A 148 -0.75 -20.30 7.17
CA VAL A 148 -0.74 -21.66 7.71
C VAL A 148 -1.58 -21.68 8.98
N VAL A 149 -2.60 -22.54 9.01
CA VAL A 149 -3.46 -22.75 10.18
C VAL A 149 -3.18 -24.13 10.75
N SER A 150 -2.88 -24.18 12.05
CA SER A 150 -2.74 -25.44 12.79
C SER A 150 -3.60 -25.38 14.03
N THR A 151 -4.45 -26.39 14.20
CA THR A 151 -5.37 -26.50 15.34
C THR A 151 -5.06 -27.75 16.14
N VAL A 152 -4.69 -27.58 17.41
CA VAL A 152 -4.58 -28.68 18.37
C VAL A 152 -5.68 -28.50 19.41
N GLY A 153 -6.60 -29.45 19.52
CA GLY A 153 -7.66 -29.43 20.55
C GLY A 153 -8.76 -28.38 20.35
N ALA A 154 -8.94 -27.83 19.14
CA ALA A 154 -10.08 -26.96 18.83
C ALA A 154 -11.39 -27.73 19.12
N SER A 155 -12.17 -27.23 20.08
CA SER A 155 -13.36 -27.92 20.62
C SER A 155 -14.61 -27.73 19.75
N GLY A 156 -14.43 -27.44 18.46
CA GLY A 156 -15.51 -27.40 17.48
C GLY A 156 -16.20 -28.75 17.37
N ASN A 157 -17.49 -28.72 17.03
CA ASN A 157 -18.45 -29.82 17.10
C ASN A 157 -17.91 -31.18 16.60
N ARG A 158 -18.47 -32.29 17.12
CA ARG A 158 -17.97 -33.68 17.00
C ARG A 158 -17.69 -34.23 15.58
N ASP A 159 -18.02 -33.48 14.53
CA ASP A 159 -17.62 -33.70 13.13
C ASP A 159 -16.15 -33.31 12.83
N ASP A 160 -15.49 -32.57 13.72
CA ASP A 160 -14.10 -32.09 13.55
C ASP A 160 -13.03 -33.18 13.87
N ARG A 161 -13.43 -34.43 14.14
CA ARG A 161 -12.48 -35.53 14.46
C ARG A 161 -11.82 -36.19 13.23
N ASP A 162 -12.23 -35.83 12.01
CA ASP A 162 -11.68 -36.38 10.76
C ASP A 162 -10.72 -35.41 10.03
N ASP A 163 -10.18 -34.40 10.73
CA ASP A 163 -9.22 -33.42 10.18
C ASP A 163 -7.78 -33.63 10.66
N SER A 164 -7.36 -34.89 10.81
CA SER A 164 -5.99 -35.25 11.21
C SER A 164 -4.99 -35.27 10.05
N ARG A 165 -5.34 -34.74 8.87
CA ARG A 165 -4.47 -34.71 7.69
C ARG A 165 -4.17 -33.27 7.31
N SER A 166 -2.91 -32.94 7.08
CA SER A 166 -2.52 -31.68 6.44
C SER A 166 -3.23 -31.52 5.09
N ARG A 167 -3.72 -30.32 4.79
CA ARG A 167 -4.46 -30.00 3.57
C ARG A 167 -4.01 -28.64 3.03
N THR A 168 -4.06 -28.51 1.71
CA THR A 168 -3.97 -27.22 1.03
C THR A 168 -5.37 -26.81 0.62
N VAL A 169 -5.73 -25.56 0.88
CA VAL A 169 -6.98 -24.95 0.39
C VAL A 169 -6.56 -23.85 -0.58
N ASP A 170 -6.92 -23.99 -1.85
CA ASP A 170 -6.48 -23.09 -2.92
C ASP A 170 -7.41 -21.86 -3.09
N SER A 171 -8.49 -21.79 -2.30
CA SER A 171 -9.41 -20.65 -2.28
C SER A 171 -8.68 -19.37 -1.86
N VAL A 172 -8.91 -18.28 -2.59
CA VAL A 172 -8.42 -16.95 -2.21
C VAL A 172 -9.04 -16.54 -0.88
N VAL A 173 -8.21 -16.06 0.05
CA VAL A 173 -8.61 -15.61 1.38
C VAL A 173 -7.98 -14.28 1.71
N GLU A 174 -8.65 -13.51 2.56
CA GLU A 174 -8.18 -12.22 3.06
C GLU A 174 -7.71 -12.32 4.51
N THR A 175 -6.73 -11.52 4.90
CA THR A 175 -6.24 -11.47 6.29
C THR A 175 -7.33 -11.04 7.28
N THR A 176 -8.35 -10.32 6.82
CA THR A 176 -9.54 -9.94 7.61
C THR A 176 -10.32 -11.16 8.11
N GLN A 177 -10.22 -12.31 7.44
CA GLN A 177 -10.88 -13.56 7.83
C GLN A 177 -10.20 -14.27 9.02
N ILE A 178 -8.98 -13.85 9.42
CA ILE A 178 -8.24 -14.49 10.51
C ILE A 178 -8.97 -14.30 11.85
N ALA A 179 -9.32 -13.07 12.21
CA ALA A 179 -9.97 -12.75 13.47
C ALA A 179 -11.32 -13.49 13.67
N PRO A 180 -12.29 -13.45 12.74
CA PRO A 180 -13.54 -14.20 12.88
C PRO A 180 -13.31 -15.72 12.96
N THR A 181 -12.29 -16.24 12.26
CA THR A 181 -11.93 -17.66 12.34
C THR A 181 -11.42 -18.04 13.72
N ILE A 182 -10.56 -17.23 14.34
CA ILE A 182 -10.08 -17.45 15.71
C ILE A 182 -11.26 -17.52 16.68
N LEU A 183 -12.19 -16.56 16.61
CA LEU A 183 -13.38 -16.56 17.47
C LEU A 183 -14.18 -17.85 17.28
N LYS A 184 -14.42 -18.25 16.02
CA LYS A 184 -15.15 -19.48 15.70
C LYS A 184 -14.47 -20.73 16.25
N LEU A 185 -13.14 -20.84 16.14
CA LEU A 185 -12.36 -21.97 16.66
C LEU A 185 -12.37 -22.05 18.19
N LEU A 186 -12.50 -20.91 18.87
CA LEU A 186 -12.67 -20.81 20.32
C LEU A 186 -14.12 -21.02 20.79
N GLY A 187 -15.06 -21.26 19.88
CA GLY A 187 -16.49 -21.40 20.20
C GLY A 187 -17.21 -20.08 20.50
N LEU A 188 -16.61 -18.95 20.14
CA LEU A 188 -17.19 -17.60 20.29
C LEU A 188 -17.94 -17.19 19.01
N ASP A 189 -18.83 -16.20 19.13
CA ASP A 189 -19.59 -15.64 18.00
C ASP A 189 -18.74 -14.61 17.23
N PRO A 190 -18.41 -14.84 15.95
CA PRO A 190 -17.66 -13.89 15.12
C PRO A 190 -18.31 -12.51 15.01
N LYS A 191 -19.65 -12.42 15.14
CA LYS A 191 -20.39 -11.14 15.07
C LYS A 191 -20.13 -10.23 16.28
N GLN A 192 -19.39 -10.69 17.28
CA GLN A 192 -18.86 -9.81 18.33
C GLN A 192 -17.84 -8.80 17.77
N LEU A 193 -17.17 -9.11 16.66
CA LEU A 193 -16.31 -8.16 15.96
C LEU A 193 -17.15 -7.09 15.26
N GLN A 194 -16.81 -5.82 15.46
CA GLN A 194 -17.44 -4.71 14.73
C GLN A 194 -17.18 -4.81 13.23
N ALA A 195 -15.95 -5.14 12.82
CA ALA A 195 -15.58 -5.30 11.42
C ALA A 195 -16.48 -6.32 10.70
N VAL A 196 -16.70 -7.51 11.29
CA VAL A 196 -17.60 -8.54 10.73
C VAL A 196 -19.02 -8.00 10.54
N ARG A 197 -19.53 -7.18 11.46
CA ARG A 197 -20.87 -6.58 11.36
C ARG A 197 -20.97 -5.52 10.26
N ILE A 198 -19.90 -4.77 10.03
CA ILE A 198 -19.84 -3.68 9.05
C ILE A 198 -19.55 -4.23 7.64
N GLU A 199 -18.55 -5.10 7.54
CA GLU A 199 -17.96 -5.57 6.29
C GLU A 199 -18.53 -6.92 5.83
N GLY A 200 -19.22 -7.65 6.72
CA GLY A 200 -19.75 -8.98 6.39
C GLY A 200 -18.67 -10.05 6.24
N THR A 201 -17.48 -9.86 6.83
CA THR A 201 -16.33 -10.75 6.68
C THR A 201 -16.64 -12.17 7.15
N ASP A 202 -16.43 -13.14 6.26
CA ASP A 202 -16.58 -14.56 6.56
C ASP A 202 -15.37 -15.15 7.31
N VAL A 203 -15.59 -16.31 7.94
CA VAL A 203 -14.48 -17.15 8.43
C VAL A 203 -13.73 -17.78 7.27
N LEU A 204 -12.51 -18.25 7.51
CA LEU A 204 -11.71 -18.96 6.51
C LEU A 204 -12.44 -20.21 6.01
N PRO A 205 -12.36 -20.51 4.70
CA PRO A 205 -12.92 -21.73 4.12
C PRO A 205 -12.21 -22.96 4.70
N ARG A 206 -12.99 -24.04 4.87
CA ARG A 206 -12.46 -25.34 5.34
C ARG A 206 -12.23 -26.34 4.19
N ARG A 207 -12.61 -26.00 2.97
CA ARG A 207 -12.56 -26.82 1.75
C ARG A 207 -12.43 -25.93 0.53
#